data_AF-A0A3P6E208-F1
#
_entry.id   AF-A0A3P6E208-F1
#
_cell.length_a   1.000
_cell.length_b   1.000
_cell.length_c   1.000
_cell.angle_alpha   90.00
_cell.angle_beta   90.00
_cell.angle_gamma   90.00
#
_symmetry.space_group_name_H-M   'P 1'
#
loop_
_entity.id
_entity.type
_entity.pdbx_description
1 polymer ?
#
loop_
_entity_poly.entity_id
_entity_poly.type
_entity_poly.pdbx_seq_one_letter_code
_entity_poly.pdbx_strand_id
1 'polypeptide(L)'
;MWIFCPFNGPATLKIGLLTVPMNRIGEHVGDWEHFTFRISNFNGELTQMFFSQHSGGGWVDVSDLEFVKGSNKPVVYSSKHGHASFPHPGMYLQGSSKLGIGVRNDVGKSEFVVDSSQRYRVVAAEYLGEGVVSEPCWLQYMREWGPTIVYDSAAEIDKIINLLPLIVRFSIENLFPIALYGEEGPTGPKEKDNWVGDEIC
;
A
#
# COMPACT_ATOMS: atom_id res chain seq x y z
N MET A 1 10.60 -5.80 -4.25
CA MET A 1 11.01 -5.92 -2.83
C MET A 1 9.73 -5.98 -2.01
N TRP A 2 9.62 -6.99 -1.14
CA TRP A 2 8.45 -7.18 -0.28
C TRP A 2 8.76 -6.72 1.15
N ILE A 3 7.80 -6.04 1.78
CA ILE A 3 7.88 -5.58 3.17
C ILE A 3 6.58 -5.92 3.89
N PHE A 4 6.70 -6.43 5.11
CA PHE A 4 5.55 -6.59 5.99
C PHE A 4 5.34 -5.29 6.76
N CYS A 5 4.22 -4.65 6.51
CA CYS A 5 3.77 -3.49 7.26
C CYS A 5 2.94 -3.99 8.45
N PRO A 6 3.35 -3.73 9.70
CA PRO A 6 2.53 -4.05 10.87
C PRO A 6 1.33 -3.09 10.95
N PHE A 7 0.51 -3.27 11.99
CA PHE A 7 -0.70 -2.50 12.26
C PHE A 7 -0.68 -1.02 11.81
N ASN A 8 -1.76 -0.59 11.14
CA ASN A 8 -2.07 0.80 10.85
C ASN A 8 -3.24 1.31 11.70
N GLY A 9 -3.28 2.63 11.92
CA GLY A 9 -4.45 3.27 12.53
C GLY A 9 -5.62 3.44 11.56
N PRO A 10 -6.69 4.13 11.97
CA PRO A 10 -7.92 4.23 11.20
C PRO A 10 -7.77 5.10 9.95
N ALA A 11 -8.56 4.78 8.92
CA ALA A 11 -8.57 5.51 7.66
C ALA A 11 -9.10 6.94 7.83
N THR A 12 -8.73 7.80 6.89
CA THR A 12 -9.35 9.11 6.72
C THR A 12 -10.08 9.15 5.40
N LEU A 13 -11.38 9.46 5.40
CA LEU A 13 -12.15 9.63 4.17
C LEU A 13 -12.12 11.08 3.72
N LYS A 14 -12.08 11.28 2.41
CA LYS A 14 -12.25 12.59 1.76
C LYS A 14 -13.52 12.53 0.91
N ILE A 15 -14.36 13.55 1.06
CA ILE A 15 -15.63 13.69 0.32
C ILE A 15 -15.74 15.15 -0.15
N GLY A 16 -15.20 15.43 -1.33
CA GLY A 16 -15.02 16.79 -1.82
C GLY A 16 -14.14 17.62 -0.89
N LEU A 17 -14.69 18.68 -0.32
CA LEU A 17 -14.00 19.54 0.65
C LEU A 17 -14.03 18.99 2.08
N LEU A 18 -14.91 18.02 2.38
CA LEU A 18 -15.01 17.39 3.68
C LEU A 18 -13.88 16.36 3.85
N THR A 19 -13.29 16.33 5.05
CA THR A 19 -12.34 15.30 5.48
C THR A 19 -12.83 14.72 6.79
N VAL A 20 -13.00 13.41 6.85
CA VAL A 20 -13.60 12.70 7.98
C VAL A 20 -12.60 11.66 8.48
N PRO A 21 -11.91 11.91 9.60
CA PRO A 21 -11.10 10.88 10.24
C PRO A 21 -12.03 9.82 10.83
N MET A 22 -11.76 8.55 10.54
CA MET A 22 -12.49 7.44 11.15
C MET A 22 -11.96 7.13 12.53
N ASN A 23 -12.77 6.41 13.31
CA ASN A 23 -12.36 5.95 14.64
C ASN A 23 -11.62 4.61 14.57
N ARG A 24 -12.22 3.60 13.93
CA ARG A 24 -11.65 2.25 13.77
C ARG A 24 -11.69 1.70 12.35
N ILE A 25 -12.52 2.28 11.50
CA ILE A 25 -12.70 1.84 10.11
C ILE A 25 -11.40 2.02 9.34
N GLY A 26 -10.98 0.95 8.65
CA GLY A 26 -9.74 0.90 7.86
C GLY A 26 -8.47 0.59 8.67
N GLU A 27 -8.59 0.27 9.97
CA GLU A 27 -7.51 -0.38 10.72
C GLU A 27 -7.27 -1.79 10.14
N HIS A 28 -6.01 -2.21 10.10
CA HIS A 28 -5.55 -3.55 9.71
C HIS A 28 -4.46 -3.99 10.67
N VAL A 29 -4.42 -5.28 10.97
CA VAL A 29 -3.39 -5.88 11.83
C VAL A 29 -2.01 -5.95 11.15
N GLY A 30 -1.99 -5.88 9.82
CA GLY A 30 -0.82 -5.71 8.97
C GLY A 30 -1.16 -5.96 7.50
N ASP A 31 -0.19 -5.74 6.62
CA ASP A 31 -0.29 -6.13 5.21
C ASP A 31 1.10 -6.38 4.61
N TRP A 32 1.14 -7.14 3.52
CA TRP A 32 2.30 -7.26 2.65
C TRP A 32 2.25 -6.20 1.57
N GLU A 33 3.24 -5.32 1.58
CA GLU A 33 3.45 -4.31 0.57
C GLU A 33 4.68 -4.61 -0.26
N HIS A 34 4.74 -4.00 -1.44
CA HIS A 34 5.91 -4.11 -2.29
C HIS A 34 6.20 -2.84 -3.08
N PHE A 35 7.44 -2.74 -3.50
CA PHE A 35 7.90 -1.82 -4.52
C PHE A 35 8.94 -2.53 -5.38
N THR A 36 8.95 -2.27 -6.68
CA THR A 36 9.80 -3.00 -7.63
C THR A 36 10.77 -2.07 -8.32
N PHE A 37 11.98 -2.57 -8.56
CA PHE A 37 13.04 -1.86 -9.26
C PHE A 37 13.22 -2.47 -10.64
N ARG A 38 13.28 -1.63 -11.67
CA ARG A 38 13.77 -2.02 -13.00
C ARG A 38 15.21 -1.57 -13.15
N ILE A 39 16.10 -2.53 -13.33
CA ILE A 39 17.54 -2.29 -13.47
C ILE A 39 17.98 -2.73 -14.86
N SER A 40 18.75 -1.89 -15.53
CA SER A 40 19.32 -2.20 -16.84
C SER A 40 20.41 -3.25 -16.74
N ASN A 41 20.25 -4.36 -17.47
CA ASN A 41 21.24 -5.43 -17.53
C ASN A 41 22.53 -5.04 -18.28
N PHE A 42 22.58 -3.87 -18.93
CA PHE A 42 23.76 -3.42 -19.69
C PHE A 42 24.72 -2.58 -18.85
N ASN A 43 24.19 -1.68 -18.03
CA ASN A 43 24.98 -0.71 -17.27
C ASN A 43 24.69 -0.73 -15.75
N GLY A 44 23.74 -1.54 -15.29
CA GLY A 44 23.40 -1.67 -13.86
C GLY A 44 22.63 -0.47 -13.29
N GLU A 45 22.14 0.44 -14.15
CA GLU A 45 21.42 1.63 -13.70
C GLU A 45 19.94 1.33 -13.43
N LEU A 46 19.40 1.93 -12.37
CA LEU A 46 17.96 1.96 -12.07
C LEU A 46 17.26 2.82 -13.13
N THR A 47 16.27 2.27 -13.81
CA THR A 47 15.50 2.99 -14.84
C THR A 47 14.15 3.46 -14.33
N GLN A 48 13.44 2.60 -13.60
CA GLN A 48 12.11 2.88 -13.07
C GLN A 48 11.89 2.16 -11.75
N MET A 49 10.94 2.66 -10.97
CA MET A 49 10.49 2.03 -9.74
C MET A 49 8.96 2.00 -9.66
N PHE A 50 8.40 0.86 -9.30
CA PHE A 50 6.96 0.67 -9.10
C PHE A 50 6.61 0.88 -7.63
N PHE A 51 5.51 1.59 -7.38
CA PHE A 51 4.98 1.86 -6.04
C PHE A 51 3.57 1.25 -5.90
N SER A 52 3.44 0.21 -5.04
CA SER A 52 2.17 -0.45 -4.73
C SER A 52 1.20 0.49 -4.02
N GLN A 53 -0.05 0.55 -4.48
CA GLN A 53 -1.12 1.37 -3.92
C GLN A 53 -2.39 0.53 -3.74
N HIS A 54 -2.30 -0.53 -2.94
CA HIS A 54 -3.36 -1.51 -2.69
C HIS A 54 -3.79 -2.29 -3.95
N SER A 55 -4.77 -1.79 -4.70
CA SER A 55 -5.38 -2.49 -5.85
C SER A 55 -4.69 -2.23 -7.19
N GLY A 56 -3.50 -1.64 -7.16
CA GLY A 56 -2.72 -1.26 -8.34
C GLY A 56 -1.45 -0.54 -7.92
N GLY A 57 -1.02 0.43 -8.74
CA GLY A 57 0.13 1.26 -8.40
C GLY A 57 0.62 2.04 -9.60
N GLY A 58 1.89 2.46 -9.56
CA GLY A 58 2.46 3.24 -10.65
C GLY A 58 3.95 3.05 -10.79
N TRP A 59 4.38 2.91 -12.04
CA TRP A 59 5.78 3.05 -12.42
C TRP A 59 6.17 4.52 -12.47
N VAL A 60 7.33 4.83 -11.89
CA VAL A 60 7.92 6.17 -11.87
C VAL A 60 9.32 6.08 -12.44
N ASP A 61 9.62 6.98 -13.38
CA ASP A 61 10.96 7.07 -13.97
C ASP A 61 11.99 7.56 -12.95
N VAL A 62 13.23 7.08 -13.07
CA VAL A 62 14.32 7.44 -12.15
C VAL A 62 14.54 8.94 -12.00
N SER A 63 14.26 9.72 -13.04
CA SER A 63 14.37 11.18 -13.04
C SER A 63 13.38 11.90 -12.12
N ASP A 64 12.29 11.22 -11.76
CA ASP A 64 11.23 11.72 -10.86
C ASP A 64 11.29 11.04 -9.49
N LEU A 65 12.34 10.25 -9.20
CA LEU A 65 12.53 9.66 -7.87
C LEU A 65 13.26 10.61 -6.92
N GLU A 66 12.86 10.58 -5.65
CA GLU A 66 13.66 11.17 -4.57
C GLU A 66 14.69 10.16 -4.05
N PHE A 67 15.88 10.65 -3.69
CA PHE A 67 16.96 9.85 -3.14
C PHE A 67 17.36 10.35 -1.76
N VAL A 68 17.76 9.41 -0.88
CA VAL A 68 18.33 9.76 0.42
C VAL A 68 19.62 10.54 0.18
N LYS A 69 19.69 11.74 0.78
CA LYS A 69 20.78 12.71 0.57
C LYS A 69 22.16 12.05 0.73
N GLY A 70 22.99 12.17 -0.30
CA GLY A 70 24.35 11.62 -0.32
C GLY A 70 24.43 10.11 -0.59
N SER A 71 23.35 9.50 -1.09
CA SER A 71 23.31 8.08 -1.46
C SER A 71 22.59 7.86 -2.80
N ASN A 72 22.65 6.63 -3.30
CA ASN A 72 21.91 6.14 -4.46
C ASN A 72 20.62 5.38 -4.06
N LYS A 73 20.18 5.49 -2.81
CA LYS A 73 18.99 4.78 -2.31
C LYS A 73 17.75 5.63 -2.54
N PRO A 74 16.76 5.16 -3.33
CA PRO A 74 15.52 5.90 -3.52
C PRO A 74 14.69 5.90 -2.23
N VAL A 75 13.85 6.92 -2.10
CA VAL A 75 12.92 7.11 -0.98
C VAL A 75 11.57 6.51 -1.34
N VAL A 76 10.96 5.82 -0.38
CA VAL A 76 9.56 5.38 -0.44
C VAL A 76 8.81 6.03 0.70
N TYR A 77 7.71 6.71 0.39
CA TYR A 77 6.83 7.28 1.39
C TYR A 77 5.64 6.35 1.60
N SER A 78 5.44 5.88 2.83
CA SER A 78 4.27 5.07 3.20
C SER A 78 3.13 5.96 3.70
N SER A 79 1.91 5.60 3.31
CA SER A 79 0.69 6.29 3.73
C SER A 79 0.51 6.30 5.25
N LYS A 80 0.19 7.45 5.82
CA LYS A 80 -0.20 7.57 7.22
C LYS A 80 -1.52 6.83 7.44
N HIS A 81 -1.52 5.89 8.39
CA HIS A 81 -2.67 5.02 8.68
C HIS A 81 -3.13 4.17 7.48
N GLY A 82 -2.25 3.95 6.51
CA GLY A 82 -2.45 2.98 5.42
C GLY A 82 -1.15 2.24 5.14
N HIS A 83 -1.09 1.57 3.99
CA HIS A 83 0.09 0.78 3.60
C HIS A 83 0.61 1.12 2.20
N ALA A 84 -0.19 1.80 1.38
CA ALA A 84 0.21 2.29 0.06
C ALA A 84 1.53 3.08 0.09
N SER A 85 2.33 2.87 -0.95
CA SER A 85 3.64 3.47 -1.17
C SER A 85 3.57 4.55 -2.25
N PHE A 86 4.32 5.63 -2.06
CA PHE A 86 4.33 6.77 -2.96
C PHE A 86 5.76 7.33 -3.17
N PRO A 87 6.05 7.90 -4.35
CA PRO A 87 7.37 8.47 -4.68
C PRO A 87 7.65 9.81 -4.00
N HIS A 88 6.60 10.56 -3.63
CA HIS A 88 6.71 11.92 -3.10
C HIS A 88 5.84 12.14 -1.87
N PRO A 89 6.20 13.11 -1.00
CA PRO A 89 5.31 13.57 0.05
C PRO A 89 4.11 14.33 -0.53
N GLY A 90 2.99 14.32 0.19
CA GLY A 90 1.75 14.95 -0.29
C GLY A 90 0.49 14.24 0.21
N MET A 91 -0.58 14.41 -0.53
CA MET A 91 -1.87 13.76 -0.29
C MET A 91 -2.35 13.10 -1.56
N TYR A 92 -2.59 11.80 -1.47
CA TYR A 92 -3.08 10.96 -2.56
C TYR A 92 -4.48 10.46 -2.23
N LEU A 93 -5.35 10.41 -3.23
CA LEU A 93 -6.73 9.96 -3.06
C LEU A 93 -6.90 8.59 -3.71
N GLN A 94 -7.24 7.58 -2.92
CA GLN A 94 -7.67 6.28 -3.39
C GLN A 94 -9.19 6.28 -3.53
N GLY A 95 -9.66 6.40 -4.78
CA GLY A 95 -11.08 6.51 -5.11
C GLY A 95 -11.29 7.39 -6.34
N SER A 96 -12.42 8.08 -6.43
CA SER A 96 -12.72 8.96 -7.54
C SER A 96 -12.08 10.33 -7.36
N SER A 97 -10.95 10.55 -8.04
CA SER A 97 -10.31 11.88 -8.15
C SER A 97 -11.26 12.94 -8.73
N LYS A 98 -12.05 12.57 -9.74
CA LYS A 98 -13.05 13.45 -10.38
C LYS A 98 -14.11 13.94 -9.40
N LEU A 99 -14.56 13.08 -8.50
CA LEU A 99 -15.57 13.42 -7.49
C LEU A 99 -14.94 13.95 -6.19
N GLY A 100 -13.63 13.78 -6.01
CA GLY A 100 -12.93 14.06 -4.76
C GLY A 100 -13.38 13.16 -3.62
N ILE A 101 -13.79 11.92 -3.92
CA ILE A 101 -14.32 10.95 -2.96
C ILE A 101 -13.41 9.73 -2.88
N GLY A 102 -12.97 9.37 -1.67
CA GLY A 102 -12.14 8.19 -1.47
C GLY A 102 -11.40 8.17 -0.13
N VAL A 103 -10.51 7.21 0.02
CA VAL A 103 -9.57 7.13 1.15
C VAL A 103 -8.42 8.10 0.91
N ARG A 104 -8.15 8.95 1.89
CA ARG A 104 -7.09 9.96 1.87
C ARG A 104 -5.81 9.34 2.42
N ASN A 105 -4.79 9.27 1.57
CA ASN A 105 -3.43 8.84 1.92
C ASN A 105 -2.55 10.08 2.09
N ASP A 106 -2.25 10.44 3.33
CA ASP A 106 -1.28 11.49 3.63
C ASP A 106 0.12 10.89 3.77
N VAL A 107 1.09 11.42 3.03
CA VAL A 107 2.46 10.93 3.03
C VAL A 107 3.46 12.06 3.27
N GLY A 108 4.50 11.75 4.05
CA GLY A 108 5.51 12.73 4.42
C GLY A 108 6.68 12.12 5.14
N LYS A 109 7.71 12.93 5.37
CA LYS A 109 8.85 12.53 6.21
C LYS A 109 8.40 12.41 7.66
N SER A 110 8.93 11.41 8.34
CA SER A 110 8.77 11.21 9.77
C SER A 110 10.14 11.04 10.43
N GLU A 111 10.20 11.15 11.75
CA GLU A 111 11.42 10.84 12.52
C GLU A 111 11.78 9.34 12.47
N PHE A 112 10.83 8.49 12.03
CA PHE A 112 11.00 7.05 11.88
C PHE A 112 11.25 6.70 10.41
N VAL A 113 12.31 5.92 10.16
CA VAL A 113 12.70 5.47 8.82
C VAL A 113 13.12 4.01 8.89
N VAL A 114 12.74 3.23 7.86
CA VAL A 114 13.22 1.87 7.66
C VAL A 114 14.28 1.89 6.56
N ASP A 115 15.55 1.60 6.90
CA ASP A 115 16.59 1.39 5.90
C ASP A 115 16.59 -0.08 5.44
N SER A 116 15.80 -0.37 4.41
CA SER A 116 15.64 -1.71 3.83
C SER A 116 16.93 -2.27 3.19
N SER A 117 17.99 -1.47 3.06
CA SER A 117 19.29 -1.95 2.56
C SER A 117 20.16 -2.62 3.63
N GLN A 118 19.87 -2.43 4.92
CA GLN A 118 20.70 -2.95 6.01
C GLN A 118 20.43 -4.43 6.31
N ARG A 119 19.16 -4.83 6.26
CA ARG A 119 18.71 -6.18 6.61
C ARG A 119 17.59 -6.61 5.68
N TYR A 120 17.90 -7.53 4.79
CA TYR A 120 16.96 -8.16 3.88
C TYR A 120 17.31 -9.64 3.73
N ARG A 121 16.36 -10.41 3.19
CA ARG A 121 16.58 -11.81 2.80
C ARG A 121 16.19 -11.96 1.34
N VAL A 122 17.10 -12.49 0.53
CA VAL A 122 16.76 -12.94 -0.82
C VAL A 122 15.96 -14.23 -0.68
N VAL A 123 14.79 -14.27 -1.30
CA VAL A 123 13.84 -15.38 -1.17
C VAL A 123 13.65 -16.18 -2.46
N ALA A 124 13.94 -15.55 -3.61
CA ALA A 124 13.85 -16.15 -4.93
C ALA A 124 14.95 -15.57 -5.84
N ALA A 125 15.56 -16.43 -6.66
CA ALA A 125 16.50 -16.07 -7.73
C ALA A 125 16.68 -17.28 -8.66
N GLU A 126 15.59 -17.75 -9.26
CA GLU A 126 15.51 -19.00 -10.03
C GLU A 126 16.50 -19.02 -11.20
N TYR A 127 16.81 -17.86 -11.78
CA TYR A 127 17.77 -17.70 -12.87
C TYR A 127 19.21 -18.07 -12.49
N LEU A 128 19.55 -18.16 -11.20
CA LEU A 128 20.87 -18.59 -10.73
C LEU A 128 21.01 -20.12 -10.64
N GLY A 129 19.91 -20.86 -10.82
CA GLY A 129 19.86 -22.31 -10.70
C GLY A 129 19.28 -22.79 -9.37
N GLU A 130 18.86 -24.06 -9.37
CA GLU A 130 18.21 -24.69 -8.22
C GLU A 130 19.14 -24.76 -7.00
N GLY A 131 18.61 -24.46 -5.82
CA GLY A 131 19.34 -24.55 -4.55
C GLY A 131 20.26 -23.38 -4.21
N VAL A 132 20.46 -22.40 -5.12
CA VAL A 132 21.28 -21.21 -4.86
C VAL A 132 20.64 -20.30 -3.79
N VAL A 133 19.32 -20.13 -3.84
CA VAL A 133 18.56 -19.39 -2.84
C VAL A 133 17.64 -20.35 -2.10
N SER A 134 17.77 -20.37 -0.78
CA SER A 134 16.89 -21.15 0.09
C SER A 134 15.67 -20.31 0.49
N GLU A 135 14.53 -20.65 -0.13
CA GLU A 135 13.25 -20.03 0.17
C GLU A 135 12.86 -20.28 1.64
N PRO A 136 12.50 -19.23 2.40
CA PRO A 136 11.98 -19.40 3.75
C PRO A 136 10.66 -20.18 3.79
N CYS A 137 10.54 -21.13 4.72
CA CYS A 137 9.33 -21.95 4.90
C CYS A 137 8.05 -21.13 5.20
N TRP A 138 8.19 -19.97 5.86
CA TRP A 138 7.05 -19.10 6.19
C TRP A 138 6.38 -18.52 4.93
N LEU A 139 7.06 -18.49 3.78
CA LEU A 139 6.43 -18.09 2.52
C LEU A 139 5.37 -19.08 2.03
N GLN A 140 5.34 -20.30 2.56
CA GLN A 140 4.31 -21.29 2.26
C GLN A 140 3.08 -21.19 3.18
N TYR A 141 3.08 -20.27 4.14
CA TYR A 141 1.95 -20.10 5.05
C TYR A 141 0.86 -19.25 4.36
N MET A 142 -0.16 -19.94 3.86
CA MET A 142 -1.31 -19.36 3.12
C MET A 142 -2.55 -19.21 4.01
N ARG A 143 -2.36 -18.84 5.26
CA ARG A 143 -3.44 -18.50 6.19
C ARG A 143 -3.23 -17.09 6.69
N GLU A 144 -4.28 -16.47 7.18
CA GLU A 144 -4.26 -15.10 7.68
C GLU A 144 -3.37 -14.97 8.93
N TRP A 145 -2.68 -13.85 9.04
CA TRP A 145 -1.77 -13.55 10.13
C TRP A 145 -2.42 -12.62 11.15
N GLY A 146 -2.71 -13.10 12.36
CA GLY A 146 -3.26 -12.26 13.43
C GLY A 146 -4.77 -12.43 13.62
N PRO A 147 -5.41 -11.56 14.44
CA PRO A 147 -6.83 -11.68 14.75
C PRO A 147 -7.72 -11.16 13.60
N THR A 148 -8.90 -11.73 13.47
CA THR A 148 -9.99 -11.19 12.63
C THR A 148 -10.95 -10.40 13.52
N ILE A 149 -11.21 -9.15 13.15
CA ILE A 149 -12.12 -8.24 13.86
C ILE A 149 -13.15 -7.70 12.87
N VAL A 150 -14.43 -7.96 13.15
CA VAL A 150 -15.52 -7.48 12.31
C VAL A 150 -16.16 -6.24 12.93
N TYR A 151 -16.34 -5.20 12.12
CA TYR A 151 -16.97 -3.95 12.49
C TYR A 151 -18.32 -3.79 11.79
N ASP A 152 -19.26 -3.06 12.42
CA ASP A 152 -20.45 -2.56 11.72
C ASP A 152 -20.11 -1.28 10.93
N SER A 153 -19.17 -1.44 9.99
CA SER A 153 -18.59 -0.35 9.20
C SER A 153 -19.64 0.28 8.28
N ALA A 154 -20.58 -0.52 7.80
CA ALA A 154 -21.70 -0.06 6.98
C ALA A 154 -22.54 0.98 7.73
N ALA A 155 -22.91 0.72 8.99
CA ALA A 155 -23.71 1.68 9.76
C ALA A 155 -22.97 3.00 10.04
N GLU A 156 -21.66 2.97 10.26
CA GLU A 156 -20.86 4.19 10.46
C GLU A 156 -20.68 4.99 9.17
N ILE A 157 -20.37 4.31 8.06
CA ILE A 157 -20.26 4.94 6.74
C ILE A 157 -21.63 5.50 6.31
N ASP A 158 -22.72 4.77 6.52
CA ASP A 158 -24.08 5.22 6.22
C ASP A 158 -24.49 6.44 7.03
N LYS A 159 -24.09 6.54 8.30
CA LYS A 159 -24.30 7.78 9.08
C LYS A 159 -23.64 8.97 8.41
N ILE A 160 -22.42 8.81 7.89
CA ILE A 160 -21.70 9.87 7.18
C ILE A 160 -22.39 10.19 5.86
N ILE A 161 -22.73 9.19 5.06
CA ILE A 161 -23.42 9.35 3.77
C ILE A 161 -24.75 10.08 3.98
N ASN A 162 -25.49 9.74 5.04
CA ASN A 162 -26.77 10.36 5.37
C ASN A 162 -26.68 11.81 5.84
N LEU A 163 -25.48 12.34 6.09
CA LEU A 163 -25.25 13.77 6.36
C LEU A 163 -24.93 14.55 5.08
N LEU A 164 -24.63 13.89 3.96
CA LEU A 164 -24.26 14.53 2.71
C LEU A 164 -25.48 15.00 1.90
N PRO A 165 -25.34 16.02 1.03
CA PRO A 165 -26.36 16.38 0.06
C PRO A 165 -26.73 15.19 -0.84
N LEU A 166 -28.01 15.06 -1.20
CA LEU A 166 -28.54 13.94 -2.00
C LEU A 166 -27.75 13.66 -3.28
N ILE A 167 -27.28 14.71 -3.97
CA ILE A 167 -26.49 14.61 -5.21
C ILE A 167 -25.19 13.82 -4.98
N VAL A 168 -24.58 13.95 -3.80
CA VAL A 168 -23.33 13.26 -3.45
C VAL A 168 -23.59 11.81 -3.04
N ARG A 169 -24.73 11.51 -2.38
CA ARG A 169 -25.08 10.16 -1.93
C ARG A 169 -25.15 9.15 -3.07
N PHE A 170 -25.82 9.52 -4.16
CA PHE A 170 -25.95 8.66 -5.34
C PHE A 170 -24.61 8.33 -6.02
N SER A 171 -23.55 9.07 -5.69
CA SER A 171 -22.22 8.85 -6.27
C SER A 171 -21.36 7.88 -5.45
N ILE A 172 -21.76 7.51 -4.22
CA ILE A 172 -20.90 6.85 -3.22
C ILE A 172 -21.04 5.33 -3.16
N GLU A 173 -22.16 4.74 -3.62
CA GLU A 173 -22.56 3.36 -3.31
C GLU A 173 -21.54 2.24 -3.67
N ASN A 174 -20.46 2.52 -4.40
CA ASN A 174 -19.38 1.55 -4.69
C ASN A 174 -17.95 2.15 -4.66
N LEU A 175 -17.73 3.28 -3.97
CA LEU A 175 -16.44 4.00 -4.04
C LEU A 175 -15.42 3.60 -2.98
N PHE A 176 -15.84 2.84 -1.96
CA PHE A 176 -15.01 2.54 -0.80
C PHE A 176 -14.43 1.12 -0.85
N PRO A 177 -13.12 0.93 -0.57
CA PRO A 177 -12.50 -0.39 -0.55
C PRO A 177 -13.15 -1.36 0.45
N ILE A 178 -13.25 -2.64 0.09
CA ILE A 178 -13.76 -3.71 0.98
C ILE A 178 -12.92 -3.83 2.26
N ALA A 179 -11.64 -3.48 2.17
CA ALA A 179 -10.71 -3.41 3.30
C ALA A 179 -11.19 -2.51 4.45
N LEU A 180 -12.09 -1.54 4.20
CA LEU A 180 -12.63 -0.69 5.25
C LEU A 180 -13.64 -1.40 6.17
N TYR A 181 -14.13 -2.59 5.81
CA TYR A 181 -15.26 -3.22 6.49
C TYR A 181 -14.87 -4.17 7.65
N GLY A 182 -13.59 -4.43 7.88
CA GLY A 182 -13.09 -5.24 9.00
C GLY A 182 -11.57 -5.33 9.02
N GLU A 183 -11.02 -5.83 10.11
CA GLU A 183 -9.60 -6.17 10.21
C GLU A 183 -9.42 -7.66 10.01
N GLU A 184 -8.52 -8.03 9.11
CA GLU A 184 -8.09 -9.40 8.93
C GLU A 184 -6.60 -9.39 8.65
N GLY A 185 -5.92 -10.42 9.13
CA GLY A 185 -4.52 -10.64 8.80
C GLY A 185 -4.31 -10.81 7.31
N PRO A 186 -3.21 -10.32 6.74
CA PRO A 186 -2.88 -10.69 5.38
C PRO A 186 -2.54 -12.17 5.37
N THR A 187 -2.84 -12.85 4.27
CA THR A 187 -2.22 -14.14 4.02
C THR A 187 -0.76 -13.98 3.56
N GLY A 188 -0.08 -15.06 3.21
CA GLY A 188 1.30 -14.99 2.73
C GLY A 188 1.43 -14.12 1.46
N PRO A 189 2.58 -13.47 1.22
CA PRO A 189 2.75 -12.57 0.08
C PRO A 189 2.62 -13.27 -1.28
N LYS A 190 2.72 -14.61 -1.31
CA LYS A 190 2.50 -15.43 -2.50
C LYS A 190 1.06 -15.41 -3.03
N GLU A 191 0.09 -15.03 -2.21
CA GLU A 191 -1.31 -14.90 -2.63
C GLU A 191 -1.63 -13.50 -3.18
N LYS A 192 -0.68 -12.57 -3.16
CA LYS A 192 -0.84 -11.28 -3.83
C LYS A 192 -0.74 -11.48 -5.34
N ASP A 193 -1.64 -10.87 -6.10
CA ASP A 193 -1.65 -10.96 -7.56
C ASP A 193 -0.33 -10.50 -8.20
N ASN A 194 0.37 -9.56 -7.55
CA ASN A 194 1.67 -9.04 -7.97
C ASN A 194 2.87 -9.93 -7.55
N TRP A 195 2.65 -11.12 -6.98
CA TRP A 195 3.75 -12.00 -6.60
C TRP A 195 4.49 -12.58 -7.81
N VAL A 196 3.77 -12.87 -8.88
CA VAL A 196 4.33 -13.42 -10.13
C VAL A 196 3.99 -12.52 -11.30
N GLY A 197 4.98 -12.27 -12.15
CA GLY A 197 4.81 -11.47 -13.36
C GLY A 197 5.07 -9.99 -13.13
N ASP A 198 4.56 -9.17 -14.04
CA ASP A 198 4.68 -7.72 -13.98
C ASP A 198 3.63 -7.12 -13.03
N GLU A 199 3.97 -5.97 -12.47
CA GLU A 199 3.13 -5.22 -11.55
C GLU A 199 1.86 -4.67 -12.22
N ILE A 200 0.74 -4.83 -11.52
CA ILE A 200 -0.58 -4.36 -11.93
C ILE A 200 -0.67 -2.85 -11.67
N CYS A 201 -0.93 -2.08 -12.73
CA CYS A 201 -1.12 -0.62 -12.68
C CYS A 201 -2.59 -0.26 -12.47
#